data_AF-A0A2W4S3U6-F1
#
_entry.id   AF-A0A2W4S3U6-F1
#
_cell.length_a   1.000
_cell.length_b   1.000
_cell.length_c   1.000
_cell.angle_alpha   90.00
_cell.angle_beta   90.00
_cell.angle_gamma   90.00
#
_symmetry.space_group_name_H-M   'P 1'
#
loop_
_entity.id
_entity.type
_entity.pdbx_description
1 polymer ?
#
loop_
_entity_poly.entity_id
_entity_poly.type
_entity_poly.pdbx_seq_one_letter_code
_entity_poly.pdbx_strand_id
1 'polypeptide(L)'
;MRRRHITTSLLVLTTFAACVVEPNQRGGAGGAQPSGPDAAAQVDADTTDTVAARPPARTDTLLLEGMAEPVELTLVRAPDGFPLPFTTYTTRDFVVESSTSKGEGDPAVRFIAAFGGVRNDDAFLEVAAYPAGTTEAEAAARAERAAGAGGTVVASDQTSPDWAVRQWRIAERDPRGGWILGFAGLGRHAGRWFHILARYPGEYADGFGPRAELILEHWRWADGAPLAPPRSP
;
A
#
# COMPACT_ATOMS: atom_id res chain seq x y z
N MET A 1 -48.01 -8.98 46.63
CA MET A 1 -48.79 -7.90 45.97
C MET A 1 -48.07 -7.56 44.67
N ARG A 2 -48.60 -7.94 43.49
CA ARG A 2 -49.36 -7.08 42.53
C ARG A 2 -48.57 -5.79 42.18
N ARG A 3 -48.23 -5.46 40.93
CA ARG A 3 -48.94 -5.63 39.65
C ARG A 3 -47.98 -5.73 38.44
N ARG A 4 -48.45 -6.42 37.42
CA ARG A 4 -48.01 -6.41 36.02
C ARG A 4 -48.46 -5.12 35.33
N HIS A 5 -47.70 -4.64 34.34
CA HIS A 5 -48.26 -3.90 33.21
C HIS A 5 -47.62 -4.40 31.89
N ILE A 6 -48.51 -4.87 31.02
CA ILE A 6 -48.34 -5.26 29.62
C ILE A 6 -49.09 -4.19 28.82
N THR A 7 -48.49 -3.64 27.77
CA THR A 7 -49.11 -3.05 26.55
C THR A 7 -48.02 -2.31 25.78
N THR A 8 -47.95 -2.19 24.45
CA THR A 8 -48.65 -2.72 23.26
C THR A 8 -47.82 -2.23 22.05
N SER A 9 -47.76 -3.03 20.99
CA SER A 9 -47.12 -2.77 19.70
C SER A 9 -47.59 -1.50 18.99
N LEU A 10 -46.76 -0.92 18.12
CA LEU A 10 -47.24 -0.30 16.88
C LEU A 10 -46.23 -0.50 15.74
N LEU A 11 -46.70 -1.22 14.73
CA LEU A 11 -46.08 -1.47 13.42
C LEU A 11 -46.52 -0.33 12.49
N VAL A 12 -45.61 0.30 11.76
CA VAL A 12 -45.95 1.17 10.62
C VAL A 12 -45.18 0.70 9.39
N LEU A 13 -45.94 0.09 8.47
CA LEU A 13 -45.62 -0.12 7.06
C LEU A 13 -45.87 1.19 6.30
N THR A 14 -45.02 1.56 5.34
CA THR A 14 -45.36 2.48 4.23
C THR A 14 -44.31 2.32 3.12
N THR A 15 -44.64 1.50 2.11
CA THR A 15 -45.02 1.86 0.71
C THR A 15 -43.85 2.12 -0.24
N PHE A 16 -43.56 1.09 -1.06
CA PHE A 16 -42.86 1.19 -2.34
C PHE A 16 -43.74 1.93 -3.36
N ALA A 17 -43.22 2.98 -3.99
CA ALA A 17 -43.77 3.50 -5.24
C ALA A 17 -42.84 3.09 -6.39
N ALA A 18 -43.28 2.09 -7.15
CA ALA A 18 -42.72 1.72 -8.44
C ALA A 18 -43.17 2.73 -9.49
N CYS A 19 -42.24 3.31 -10.25
CA CYS A 19 -42.57 3.97 -11.51
C CYS A 19 -42.34 2.97 -12.64
N VAL A 20 -43.45 2.45 -13.18
CA VAL A 20 -43.48 1.67 -14.42
C VAL A 20 -43.71 2.62 -15.59
N VAL A 21 -42.99 2.30 -16.66
CA VAL A 21 -42.87 2.91 -17.98
C VAL A 21 -44.21 3.05 -18.72
N GLU A 22 -44.40 4.19 -19.41
CA GLU A 22 -45.33 4.30 -20.56
C GLU A 22 -44.54 4.28 -21.88
N PRO A 23 -44.97 3.47 -22.88
CA PRO A 23 -44.39 3.47 -24.21
C PRO A 23 -45.12 4.47 -25.12
N ASN A 24 -44.38 5.25 -25.90
CA ASN A 24 -44.96 5.98 -27.03
C ASN A 24 -44.16 5.71 -28.31
N GLN A 25 -44.79 4.96 -29.21
CA GLN A 25 -44.34 4.69 -30.58
C GLN A 25 -45.26 5.43 -31.54
N ARG A 26 -44.70 6.39 -32.29
CA ARG A 26 -45.15 6.99 -33.57
C ARG A 26 -44.03 7.98 -33.94
N GLY A 27 -43.30 7.96 -35.05
CA GLY A 27 -43.45 7.30 -36.34
C GLY A 27 -42.97 8.31 -37.40
N GLY A 28 -41.79 8.09 -38.00
CA GLY A 28 -41.39 8.54 -39.34
C GLY A 28 -40.95 10.00 -39.58
N ALA A 29 -39.66 10.18 -39.89
CA ALA A 29 -39.14 10.68 -41.19
C ALA A 29 -37.89 11.58 -41.05
N GLY A 30 -36.76 11.09 -41.57
CA GLY A 30 -35.72 11.85 -42.28
C GLY A 30 -34.97 12.98 -41.54
N GLY A 31 -33.68 12.76 -41.25
CA GLY A 31 -32.77 13.84 -40.92
C GLY A 31 -31.38 13.31 -40.57
N ALA A 32 -30.36 13.80 -41.27
CA ALA A 32 -29.01 13.30 -41.29
C ALA A 32 -28.23 13.41 -39.97
N GLN A 33 -27.28 12.48 -39.83
CA GLN A 33 -26.13 12.52 -38.92
C GLN A 33 -25.34 13.84 -39.09
N PRO A 34 -24.70 14.33 -38.02
CA PRO A 34 -23.24 14.25 -38.06
C PRO A 34 -22.63 13.72 -36.76
N SER A 35 -21.66 12.85 -36.96
CA SER A 35 -20.79 12.22 -35.97
C SER A 35 -19.96 13.29 -35.24
N GLY A 36 -20.05 13.33 -33.91
CA GLY A 36 -19.07 13.96 -33.04
C GLY A 36 -18.13 12.89 -32.48
N PRO A 37 -16.81 13.13 -32.39
CA PRO A 37 -15.84 12.07 -32.14
C PRO A 37 -15.93 11.56 -30.69
N ASP A 38 -15.89 10.23 -30.60
CA ASP A 38 -15.52 9.46 -29.41
C ASP A 38 -14.32 10.11 -28.72
N ALA A 39 -14.54 10.64 -27.52
CA ALA A 39 -13.48 10.79 -26.54
C ALA A 39 -13.18 9.39 -25.97
N ALA A 40 -12.56 8.56 -26.80
CA ALA A 40 -11.88 7.36 -26.34
C ALA A 40 -10.80 7.85 -25.36
N ALA A 41 -11.00 7.54 -24.08
CA ALA A 41 -9.95 7.63 -23.09
C ALA A 41 -8.77 6.81 -23.63
N GLN A 42 -7.72 7.52 -24.05
CA GLN A 42 -6.43 6.92 -24.31
C GLN A 42 -5.91 6.42 -22.97
N VAL A 43 -6.21 5.15 -22.69
CA VAL A 43 -5.43 4.36 -21.75
C VAL A 43 -4.11 4.15 -22.48
N ASP A 44 -3.11 4.99 -22.21
CA ASP A 44 -1.74 4.76 -22.64
C ASP A 44 -1.25 3.50 -21.91
N ALA A 45 -1.56 2.36 -22.51
CA ALA A 45 -0.89 1.11 -22.27
C ALA A 45 0.44 1.16 -23.03
N ASP A 46 1.49 0.83 -22.29
CA ASP A 46 2.85 0.54 -22.72
C ASP A 46 3.81 1.73 -22.85
N THR A 47 4.63 1.90 -21.82
CA THR A 47 6.03 2.23 -22.05
C THR A 47 6.87 1.43 -21.08
N THR A 48 7.80 0.69 -21.65
CA THR A 48 8.90 -0.01 -21.02
C THR A 48 9.57 0.91 -19.97
N ASP A 49 9.15 0.78 -18.71
CA ASP A 49 9.68 1.52 -17.55
C ASP A 49 11.09 1.00 -17.24
N THR A 50 12.04 1.32 -18.11
CA THR A 50 13.44 1.01 -17.87
C THR A 50 13.93 1.91 -16.74
N VAL A 51 14.63 1.32 -15.76
CA VAL A 51 15.11 1.99 -14.52
C VAL A 51 15.90 3.28 -14.80
N ALA A 52 16.54 3.36 -15.97
CA ALA A 52 17.32 4.51 -16.40
C ALA A 52 16.47 5.70 -16.87
N ALA A 53 15.25 5.48 -17.35
CA ALA A 53 14.42 6.50 -18.02
C ALA A 53 13.26 7.05 -17.16
N ARG A 54 13.17 6.65 -15.88
CA ARG A 54 12.07 7.07 -15.00
C ARG A 54 12.10 8.60 -14.76
N PRO A 55 10.98 9.33 -14.93
CA PRO A 55 10.95 10.77 -14.72
C PRO A 55 11.20 11.12 -13.23
N PRO A 56 11.77 12.30 -12.93
CA PRO A 56 12.06 12.70 -11.55
C PRO A 56 10.81 12.95 -10.71
N ALA A 57 9.68 13.25 -11.36
CA ALA A 57 8.38 13.42 -10.72
C ALA A 57 7.27 12.90 -11.63
N ARG A 58 6.15 12.50 -11.03
CA ARG A 58 4.92 12.14 -11.73
C ARG A 58 3.71 12.35 -10.83
N THR A 59 2.54 12.47 -11.42
CA THR A 59 1.26 12.45 -10.68
C THR A 59 0.71 11.03 -10.67
N ASP A 60 0.10 10.64 -9.56
CA ASP A 60 -0.70 9.41 -9.43
C ASP A 60 -1.97 9.67 -8.60
N THR A 61 -2.76 8.64 -8.34
CA THR A 61 -3.94 8.71 -7.50
C THR A 61 -3.70 7.98 -6.18
N LEU A 62 -4.02 8.65 -5.07
CA LEU A 62 -3.99 8.07 -3.73
C LEU A 62 -5.42 7.98 -3.19
N LEU A 63 -5.82 6.79 -2.75
CA LEU A 63 -7.12 6.58 -2.10
C LEU A 63 -6.98 6.81 -0.59
N LEU A 64 -7.52 7.91 -0.07
CA LEU A 64 -7.55 8.22 1.36
C LEU A 64 -8.99 8.28 1.85
N GLU A 65 -9.31 7.51 2.89
CA GLU A 65 -10.64 7.49 3.50
C GLU A 65 -11.78 7.26 2.47
N GLY A 66 -11.48 6.53 1.39
CA GLY A 66 -12.42 6.25 0.30
C GLY A 66 -12.52 7.34 -0.77
N MET A 67 -11.74 8.41 -0.68
CA MET A 67 -11.65 9.47 -1.68
C MET A 67 -10.35 9.35 -2.49
N ALA A 68 -10.49 9.32 -3.81
CA ALA A 68 -9.36 9.32 -4.73
C ALA A 68 -8.86 10.75 -4.94
N GLU A 69 -7.62 11.03 -4.57
CA GLU A 69 -7.00 12.34 -4.71
C GLU A 69 -5.73 12.25 -5.58
N PRO A 70 -5.47 13.24 -6.45
CA PRO A 70 -4.21 13.31 -7.16
C PRO A 70 -3.07 13.57 -6.16
N VAL A 71 -1.97 12.85 -6.33
CA VAL A 71 -0.78 13.00 -5.51
C VAL A 71 0.47 13.16 -6.37
N GLU A 72 1.32 14.10 -5.99
CA GLU A 72 2.63 14.28 -6.61
C GLU A 72 3.64 13.32 -5.99
N LEU A 73 4.31 12.58 -6.87
CA LEU A 73 5.30 11.58 -6.55
C LEU A 73 6.69 12.04 -6.99
N THR A 74 7.70 11.80 -6.15
CA THR A 74 9.11 12.09 -6.43
C THR A 74 9.91 10.80 -6.52
N LEU A 75 10.77 10.70 -7.53
CA LEU A 75 11.61 9.53 -7.75
C LEU A 75 12.65 9.40 -6.64
N VAL A 76 12.70 8.21 -6.05
CA VAL A 76 13.71 7.78 -5.08
C VAL A 76 14.60 6.74 -5.75
N ARG A 77 15.91 6.89 -5.55
CA ARG A 77 16.90 5.89 -5.95
C ARG A 77 17.56 5.33 -4.70
N ALA A 78 17.87 4.03 -4.72
CA ALA A 78 18.70 3.45 -3.69
C ALA A 78 20.03 4.22 -3.57
N PRO A 79 20.55 4.41 -2.35
CA PRO A 79 21.82 5.07 -2.16
C PRO A 79 22.97 4.26 -2.77
N ASP A 80 24.04 4.95 -3.17
CA ASP A 80 25.23 4.29 -3.72
C ASP A 80 25.76 3.23 -2.75
N GLY A 81 26.03 2.04 -3.28
CA GLY A 81 26.53 0.91 -2.49
C GLY A 81 25.46 0.10 -1.76
N PHE A 82 24.17 0.44 -1.87
CA PHE A 82 23.11 -0.40 -1.34
C PHE A 82 23.10 -1.78 -2.05
N PRO A 83 23.09 -2.92 -1.32
CA PRO A 83 23.30 -4.24 -1.94
C PRO A 83 22.23 -4.70 -2.94
N LEU A 84 21.05 -4.08 -2.92
CA LEU A 84 19.92 -4.36 -3.81
C LEU A 84 19.42 -3.06 -4.43
N PRO A 85 20.10 -2.52 -5.46
CA PRO A 85 19.74 -1.22 -6.01
C PRO A 85 18.32 -1.24 -6.57
N PHE A 86 17.57 -0.18 -6.27
CA PHE A 86 16.18 -0.02 -6.66
C PHE A 86 15.90 1.43 -7.03
N THR A 87 14.75 1.63 -7.64
CA THR A 87 14.09 2.92 -7.76
C THR A 87 12.63 2.76 -7.36
N THR A 88 12.05 3.78 -6.76
CA THR A 88 10.62 3.85 -6.50
C THR A 88 10.16 5.30 -6.48
N TYR A 89 8.90 5.54 -6.21
CA TYR A 89 8.35 6.86 -6.00
C TYR A 89 7.87 7.01 -4.55
N THR A 90 7.97 8.22 -4.00
CA THR A 90 7.39 8.56 -2.70
C THR A 90 6.66 9.89 -2.77
N THR A 91 5.80 10.15 -1.80
CA THR A 91 5.12 11.43 -1.60
C THR A 91 6.01 12.41 -0.81
N ARG A 92 5.73 13.71 -0.91
CA ARG A 92 6.50 14.80 -0.26
C ARG A 92 6.52 14.75 1.27
N ASP A 93 5.65 13.96 1.85
CA ASP A 93 5.42 13.81 3.28
C ASP A 93 6.17 12.59 3.86
N PHE A 94 7.16 12.09 3.14
CA PHE A 94 8.20 11.20 3.64
C PHE A 94 9.58 11.83 3.54
N VAL A 95 10.40 11.57 4.56
CA VAL A 95 11.85 11.79 4.52
C VAL A 95 12.53 10.46 4.22
N VAL A 96 13.40 10.43 3.21
CA VAL A 96 14.09 9.21 2.78
C VAL A 96 15.55 9.24 3.21
N GLU A 97 15.99 8.23 3.94
CA GLU A 97 17.33 8.16 4.52
C GLU A 97 17.93 6.76 4.45
N SER A 98 19.26 6.70 4.27
CA SER A 98 20.03 5.49 4.54
C SER A 98 20.13 5.26 6.04
N SER A 99 19.96 4.03 6.47
CA SER A 99 20.09 3.63 7.87
C SER A 99 20.68 2.22 7.99
N THR A 100 20.72 1.71 9.22
CA THR A 100 20.91 0.29 9.47
C THR A 100 19.64 -0.26 10.12
N SER A 101 19.23 -1.46 9.70
CA SER A 101 18.10 -2.16 10.32
C SER A 101 18.43 -2.45 11.78
N LYS A 102 17.41 -2.35 12.65
CA LYS A 102 17.54 -2.76 14.04
C LYS A 102 17.90 -4.26 14.10
N GLY A 103 18.78 -4.63 15.03
CA GLY A 103 19.26 -6.00 15.19
C GLY A 103 20.74 -6.15 14.82
N GLU A 104 21.00 -6.55 13.57
CA GLU A 104 22.36 -6.91 13.10
C GLU A 104 23.05 -5.85 12.24
N GLY A 105 22.45 -4.66 12.11
CA GLY A 105 23.09 -3.53 11.44
C GLY A 105 23.09 -3.63 9.91
N ASP A 106 22.20 -4.45 9.33
CA ASP A 106 22.08 -4.61 7.88
C ASP A 106 21.76 -3.27 7.21
N PRO A 107 22.37 -2.94 6.05
CA PRO A 107 22.13 -1.69 5.36
C PRO A 107 20.65 -1.60 4.98
N ALA A 108 20.06 -0.44 5.26
CA ALA A 108 18.64 -0.18 5.06
C ALA A 108 18.38 1.19 4.44
N VAL A 109 17.23 1.33 3.80
CA VAL A 109 16.67 2.62 3.39
C VAL A 109 15.31 2.77 4.08
N ARG A 110 15.07 3.91 4.71
CA ARG A 110 13.80 4.23 5.38
C ARG A 110 13.09 5.37 4.68
N PHE A 111 11.78 5.22 4.58
CA PHE A 111 10.81 6.25 4.26
C PHE A 111 10.09 6.58 5.57
N ILE A 112 10.43 7.72 6.17
CA ILE A 112 9.97 8.13 7.50
C ILE A 112 8.88 9.18 7.34
N ALA A 113 7.72 8.97 7.95
CA ALA A 113 6.59 9.86 7.81
C ALA A 113 6.93 11.26 8.37
N ALA A 114 6.58 12.28 7.60
CA ALA A 114 6.71 13.70 7.93
C ALA A 114 5.39 14.43 7.65
N PHE A 115 4.28 13.83 8.08
CA PHE A 115 2.92 14.34 7.84
C PHE A 115 2.74 15.71 8.48
N GLY A 116 2.15 16.65 7.74
CA GLY A 116 2.02 18.04 8.20
C GLY A 116 3.37 18.74 8.46
N GLY A 117 4.48 18.21 7.92
CA GLY A 117 5.83 18.73 8.17
C GLY A 117 6.46 18.27 9.49
N VAL A 118 5.81 17.37 10.23
CA VAL A 118 6.32 16.85 11.50
C VAL A 118 6.83 15.42 11.29
N ARG A 119 8.14 15.24 11.40
CA ARG A 119 8.79 13.92 11.33
C ARG A 119 8.38 13.05 12.52
N ASN A 120 8.09 11.78 12.24
CA ASN A 120 7.86 10.76 13.26
C ASN A 120 8.72 9.51 12.98
N ASP A 121 9.79 9.32 13.73
CA ASP A 121 10.71 8.17 13.58
C ASP A 121 10.08 6.82 13.94
N ASP A 122 8.91 6.79 14.59
CA ASP A 122 8.15 5.57 14.87
C ASP A 122 7.20 5.18 13.73
N ALA A 123 7.04 6.04 12.71
CA ALA A 123 6.20 5.81 11.53
C ALA A 123 7.06 5.73 10.26
N PHE A 124 7.41 4.51 9.84
CA PHE A 124 8.32 4.31 8.72
C PHE A 124 8.03 3.04 7.92
N LEU A 125 8.48 3.07 6.66
CA LEU A 125 8.67 1.91 5.80
C LEU A 125 10.18 1.73 5.65
N GLU A 126 10.69 0.54 5.91
CA GLU A 126 12.10 0.20 5.79
C GLU A 126 12.27 -0.92 4.76
N VAL A 127 13.32 -0.83 3.94
CA VAL A 127 13.86 -1.94 3.17
C VAL A 127 15.28 -2.21 3.63
N ALA A 128 15.59 -3.45 4.02
CA ALA A 128 16.95 -3.83 4.39
C ALA A 128 17.42 -5.04 3.58
N ALA A 129 18.68 -5.00 3.13
CA ALA A 129 19.28 -6.06 2.34
C ALA A 129 20.28 -6.86 3.18
N TYR A 130 20.17 -8.18 3.15
CA TYR A 130 21.07 -9.06 3.90
C TYR A 130 22.37 -9.35 3.12
N PRO A 131 23.44 -9.75 3.84
CA PRO A 131 24.69 -10.21 3.22
C PRO A 131 24.47 -11.31 2.18
N ALA A 132 25.39 -11.39 1.22
CA ALA A 132 25.37 -12.49 0.26
C ALA A 132 25.64 -13.81 0.99
N GLY A 133 24.93 -14.87 0.62
CA GLY A 133 25.09 -16.19 1.24
C GLY A 133 24.26 -16.42 2.51
N THR A 134 23.56 -15.40 3.02
CA THR A 134 22.57 -15.58 4.10
C THR A 134 21.54 -16.64 3.69
N THR A 135 21.29 -17.60 4.57
CA THR A 135 20.29 -18.65 4.35
C THR A 135 18.87 -18.11 4.57
N GLU A 136 17.84 -18.79 4.04
CA GLU A 136 16.45 -18.39 4.32
C GLU A 136 16.14 -18.39 5.83
N ALA A 137 16.64 -19.38 6.57
CA ALA A 137 16.39 -19.50 8.00
C ALA A 137 16.98 -18.32 8.78
N GLU A 138 18.21 -17.93 8.46
CA GLU A 138 18.85 -16.74 9.06
C GLU A 138 18.11 -15.46 8.68
N ALA A 139 17.74 -15.32 7.41
CA ALA A 139 17.00 -14.18 6.89
C ALA A 139 15.62 -14.03 7.58
N ALA A 140 14.89 -15.14 7.73
CA ALA A 140 13.60 -15.16 8.42
C ALA A 140 13.76 -14.77 9.90
N ALA A 141 14.76 -15.31 10.59
CA ALA A 141 15.01 -14.98 11.99
C ALA A 141 15.39 -13.50 12.18
N ARG A 142 16.11 -12.92 11.22
CA ARG A 142 16.42 -11.47 11.21
C ARG A 142 15.18 -10.62 10.98
N ALA A 143 14.37 -10.95 9.97
CA ALA A 143 13.13 -10.22 9.68
C ALA A 143 12.14 -10.28 10.86
N GLU A 144 12.01 -11.45 11.50
CA GLU A 144 11.17 -11.63 12.70
C GLU A 144 11.67 -10.78 13.88
N ARG A 145 12.99 -10.72 14.11
CA ARG A 145 13.58 -9.83 15.12
C ARG A 145 13.31 -8.36 14.80
N ALA A 146 13.45 -7.95 13.54
CA ALA A 146 13.16 -6.59 13.09
C ALA A 146 11.68 -6.23 13.30
N ALA A 147 10.76 -7.19 13.12
CA ALA A 147 9.34 -7.03 13.43
C ALA A 147 9.04 -6.90 14.94
N GLY A 148 9.98 -7.26 15.81
CA GLY A 148 9.86 -7.09 17.26
C GLY A 148 9.41 -8.33 18.03
N ALA A 149 9.93 -9.53 17.67
CA ALA A 149 9.86 -10.79 18.43
C ALA A 149 8.88 -10.80 19.63
N GLY A 150 7.58 -11.03 19.40
CA GLY A 150 6.58 -11.08 20.48
C GLY A 150 5.18 -10.54 20.16
N GLY A 151 4.99 -9.85 19.03
CA GLY A 151 3.65 -9.62 18.49
C GLY A 151 2.99 -10.98 18.15
N THR A 152 1.66 -11.05 18.13
CA THR A 152 0.97 -12.24 17.60
C THR A 152 1.35 -12.37 16.12
N VAL A 153 2.42 -13.13 15.87
CA VAL A 153 2.84 -13.56 14.54
C VAL A 153 1.75 -14.50 14.06
N VAL A 154 0.70 -13.94 13.49
CA VAL A 154 -0.23 -14.72 12.69
C VAL A 154 0.49 -14.94 11.38
N ALA A 155 0.97 -16.17 11.17
CA ALA A 155 1.19 -16.66 9.82
C ALA A 155 -0.15 -16.48 9.10
N SER A 156 -0.27 -15.41 8.30
CA SER A 156 -1.52 -15.05 7.66
C SER A 156 -1.69 -15.94 6.45
N ASP A 157 -2.64 -16.86 6.52
CA ASP A 157 -3.23 -17.55 5.37
C ASP A 157 -4.07 -16.60 4.49
N GLN A 158 -4.28 -15.36 4.94
CA GLN A 158 -4.84 -14.27 4.14
C GLN A 158 -3.73 -13.41 3.52
N THR A 159 -3.60 -13.50 2.19
CA THR A 159 -2.91 -12.54 1.30
C THR A 159 -1.56 -12.05 1.82
N SER A 160 -0.57 -12.96 1.89
CA SER A 160 0.82 -12.51 1.81
C SER A 160 1.02 -11.80 0.48
N PRO A 161 1.71 -10.64 0.43
CA PRO A 161 1.95 -10.00 -0.85
C PRO A 161 2.81 -10.92 -1.73
N ASP A 162 2.56 -10.94 -3.03
CA ASP A 162 3.13 -11.93 -3.97
C ASP A 162 4.68 -11.95 -4.00
N TRP A 163 5.32 -10.90 -3.50
CA TRP A 163 6.77 -10.77 -3.40
C TRP A 163 7.37 -11.42 -2.14
N ALA A 164 6.56 -11.67 -1.10
CA ALA A 164 7.03 -12.14 0.19
C ALA A 164 6.92 -13.66 0.32
N VAL A 165 8.02 -14.32 0.68
CA VAL A 165 8.02 -15.75 1.02
C VAL A 165 7.52 -16.02 2.43
N ARG A 166 7.61 -15.02 3.32
CA ARG A 166 7.12 -15.04 4.70
C ARG A 166 6.68 -13.64 5.10
N GLN A 167 5.67 -13.56 5.96
CA GLN A 167 5.17 -12.29 6.49
C GLN A 167 4.87 -12.39 7.98
N TRP A 168 5.09 -11.30 8.69
CA TRP A 168 4.71 -11.05 10.07
C TRP A 168 3.80 -9.82 10.12
N ARG A 169 2.76 -9.86 10.96
CA ARG A 169 1.96 -8.67 11.28
C ARG A 169 2.42 -8.09 12.60
N ILE A 170 2.38 -6.77 12.71
CA ILE A 170 2.70 -6.03 13.93
C ILE A 170 1.39 -5.42 14.43
N ALA A 171 1.05 -5.75 15.67
CA ALA A 171 -0.07 -5.17 16.42
C ALA A 171 0.26 -5.28 17.91
N GLU A 172 0.86 -4.25 18.47
CA GLU A 172 1.30 -4.23 19.86
C GLU A 172 1.01 -2.88 20.53
N ARG A 173 1.00 -2.86 21.87
CA ARG A 173 0.85 -1.63 22.63
C ARG A 173 2.20 -1.00 22.89
N ASP A 174 2.33 0.30 22.68
CA ASP A 174 3.48 1.07 23.16
C ASP A 174 3.42 1.25 24.69
N PRO A 175 4.51 1.68 25.36
CA PRO A 175 4.52 1.92 26.81
C PRO A 175 3.54 2.99 27.31
N ARG A 176 3.01 3.83 26.44
CA ARG A 176 2.02 4.88 26.73
C ARG A 176 0.58 4.40 26.48
N GLY A 177 0.40 3.15 26.04
CA GLY A 177 -0.89 2.55 25.73
C GLY A 177 -1.39 2.82 24.30
N GLY A 178 -0.63 3.51 23.45
CA GLY A 178 -0.90 3.63 22.02
C GLY A 178 -0.78 2.28 21.30
N TRP A 179 -1.40 2.14 20.14
CA TRP A 179 -1.17 0.97 19.28
C TRP A 179 -0.02 1.26 18.34
N ILE A 180 0.85 0.26 18.12
CA ILE A 180 1.79 0.20 17.01
C ILE A 180 1.32 -0.91 16.07
N LEU A 181 1.14 -0.54 14.81
CA LEU A 181 0.69 -1.40 13.73
C LEU A 181 1.79 -1.56 12.68
N GLY A 182 1.64 -2.56 11.83
CA GLY A 182 2.54 -2.74 10.70
C GLY A 182 2.66 -4.17 10.21
N PHE A 183 3.70 -4.41 9.43
CA PHE A 183 4.07 -5.73 8.94
C PHE A 183 5.56 -5.80 8.65
N ALA A 184 6.11 -7.01 8.66
CA ALA A 184 7.37 -7.31 7.99
C ALA A 184 7.13 -8.39 6.94
N GLY A 185 7.81 -8.32 5.80
CA GLY A 185 7.82 -9.38 4.80
C GLY A 185 9.24 -9.70 4.37
N LEU A 186 9.55 -10.99 4.23
CA LEU A 186 10.83 -11.49 3.72
C LEU A 186 10.69 -11.77 2.23
N GLY A 187 11.55 -11.17 1.42
CA GLY A 187 11.61 -11.40 -0.03
C GLY A 187 13.00 -11.80 -0.49
N ARG A 188 13.09 -12.27 -1.74
CA ARG A 188 14.36 -12.62 -2.38
C ARG A 188 14.44 -12.02 -3.77
N HIS A 189 15.53 -11.34 -4.07
CA HIS A 189 15.79 -10.78 -5.40
C HIS A 189 17.28 -10.88 -5.73
N ALA A 190 17.61 -11.18 -7.00
CA ALA A 190 19.00 -11.35 -7.46
C ALA A 190 19.89 -12.22 -6.53
N GLY A 191 19.32 -13.30 -5.98
CA GLY A 191 20.02 -14.22 -5.09
C GLY A 191 20.23 -13.73 -3.65
N ARG A 192 19.82 -12.50 -3.30
CA ARG A 192 19.90 -11.93 -1.94
C ARG A 192 18.54 -11.88 -1.27
N TRP A 193 18.55 -12.07 0.03
CA TRP A 193 17.40 -11.87 0.89
C TRP A 193 17.29 -10.41 1.31
N PHE A 194 16.06 -9.95 1.46
CA PHE A 194 15.73 -8.63 1.99
C PHE A 194 14.47 -8.71 2.83
N HIS A 195 14.28 -7.75 3.73
CA HIS A 195 12.96 -7.51 4.32
C HIS A 195 12.43 -6.15 3.95
N ILE A 196 11.10 -6.05 3.94
CA ILE A 196 10.38 -4.79 4.00
C ILE A 196 9.61 -4.77 5.31
N LEU A 197 9.77 -3.69 6.09
CA LEU A 197 9.15 -3.49 7.39
C LEU A 197 8.38 -2.17 7.37
N ALA A 198 7.07 -2.23 7.48
CA ALA A 198 6.24 -1.08 7.82
C ALA A 198 5.94 -1.11 9.32
N ARG A 199 6.16 -0.01 10.01
CA ARG A 199 5.84 0.14 11.44
C ARG A 199 5.38 1.57 11.69
N TYR A 200 4.22 1.73 12.32
CA TYR A 200 3.66 3.06 12.57
C TYR A 200 2.66 3.04 13.74
N PRO A 201 2.48 4.18 14.44
CA PRO A 201 1.40 4.33 15.42
C PRO A 201 0.02 4.17 14.80
N GLY A 202 -0.94 3.62 15.53
CA GLY A 202 -2.28 3.29 15.02
C GLY A 202 -3.02 4.49 14.43
N GLU A 203 -2.79 5.70 14.94
CA GLU A 203 -3.36 6.93 14.42
C GLU A 203 -2.85 7.33 13.03
N TYR A 204 -1.80 6.67 12.52
CA TYR A 204 -1.28 6.87 11.16
C TYR A 204 -1.91 5.91 10.15
N ALA A 205 -2.72 4.93 10.56
CA ALA A 205 -3.16 3.82 9.70
C ALA A 205 -3.82 4.28 8.39
N ASP A 206 -4.73 5.26 8.47
CA ASP A 206 -5.50 5.74 7.31
C ASP A 206 -4.63 6.51 6.30
N GLY A 207 -3.56 7.18 6.76
CA GLY A 207 -2.68 7.96 5.91
C GLY A 207 -1.43 7.20 5.43
N PHE A 208 -0.86 6.37 6.30
CA PHE A 208 0.42 5.70 6.07
C PHE A 208 0.27 4.51 5.13
N GLY A 209 -0.74 3.66 5.36
CA GLY A 209 -0.94 2.42 4.59
C GLY A 209 -1.00 2.67 3.07
N PRO A 210 -1.93 3.52 2.59
CA PRO A 210 -2.06 3.81 1.16
C PRO A 210 -0.79 4.39 0.52
N ARG A 211 -0.03 5.22 1.25
CA ARG A 211 1.22 5.80 0.72
C ARG A 211 2.36 4.78 0.71
N ALA A 212 2.44 3.92 1.71
CA ALA A 212 3.38 2.82 1.72
C ALA A 212 3.10 1.86 0.55
N GLU A 213 1.83 1.58 0.25
CA GLU A 213 1.44 0.79 -0.91
C GLU A 213 1.91 1.42 -2.23
N LEU A 214 1.72 2.72 -2.44
CA LEU A 214 2.27 3.42 -3.61
C LEU A 214 3.79 3.25 -3.74
N ILE A 215 4.53 3.34 -2.63
CA ILE A 215 6.00 3.11 -2.64
C ILE A 215 6.33 1.68 -3.10
N LEU A 216 5.52 0.69 -2.74
CA LEU A 216 5.75 -0.72 -3.12
C LEU A 216 5.30 -1.02 -4.56
N GLU A 217 4.20 -0.44 -5.03
CA GLU A 217 3.67 -0.60 -6.40
C GLU A 217 4.64 -0.05 -7.46
N HIS A 218 5.22 1.11 -7.16
CA HIS A 218 6.18 1.80 -8.03
C HIS A 218 7.61 1.27 -7.94
N TRP A 219 7.85 0.27 -7.09
CA TRP A 219 9.16 -0.30 -6.89
C TRP A 219 9.68 -0.99 -8.13
N ARG A 220 10.92 -0.67 -8.53
CA ARG A 220 11.66 -1.35 -9.59
C ARG A 220 13.06 -1.66 -9.11
N TRP A 221 13.45 -2.93 -9.17
CA TRP A 221 14.82 -3.36 -9.00
C TRP A 221 15.70 -2.86 -10.15
N ALA A 222 17.02 -2.89 -9.98
CA ALA A 222 17.98 -2.44 -11.00
C ALA A 222 17.85 -3.14 -12.36
N ASP A 223 17.37 -4.39 -12.36
CA ASP A 223 17.09 -5.17 -13.58
C ASP A 223 15.74 -4.82 -14.22
N GLY A 224 14.98 -3.89 -13.64
CA GLY A 224 13.66 -3.47 -14.11
C GLY A 224 12.51 -4.32 -13.57
N ALA A 225 12.79 -5.40 -12.84
CA ALA A 225 11.72 -6.22 -12.26
C ALA A 225 10.95 -5.42 -11.20
N PRO A 226 9.61 -5.53 -11.14
CA PRO A 226 8.83 -4.96 -10.06
C PRO A 226 9.10 -5.70 -8.73
N LEU A 227 8.67 -5.11 -7.61
CA LEU A 227 8.75 -5.80 -6.31
C LEU A 227 7.93 -7.10 -6.31
N ALA A 228 6.66 -7.00 -6.71
CA ALA A 228 5.79 -8.13 -7.01
C ALA A 228 5.58 -8.23 -8.52
N PRO A 229 5.50 -9.45 -9.10
CA PRO A 229 5.06 -9.60 -10.48
C PRO A 229 3.68 -8.93 -10.67
N PRO A 230 3.40 -8.35 -11.85
CA PRO A 230 2.08 -7.76 -12.11
C PRO A 230 1.00 -8.83 -11.93
N ARG A 231 -0.07 -8.49 -11.20
CA ARG A 231 -1.22 -9.39 -11.07
C ARG A 231 -1.75 -9.69 -12.48
N SER A 232 -1.84 -10.98 -12.82
CA SER A 232 -2.48 -11.38 -14.08
C SER A 232 -3.96 -10.96 -14.03
N PRO A 233 -4.51 -10.42 -15.13
CA PRO A 233 -5.91 -9.99 -15.19
C PRO A 233 -6.91 -11.14 -15.00
#